data_AF-A0A7C3LEG7-F1
#
_entry.id   AF-A0A7C3LEG7-F1
#
_cell.length_a   1.000
_cell.length_b   1.000
_cell.length_c   1.000
_cell.angle_alpha   90.00
_cell.angle_beta   90.00
_cell.angle_gamma   90.00
#
_symmetry.space_group_name_H-M   'P 1'
#
loop_
_entity.id
_entity.type
_entity.pdbx_description
1 polymer ?
#
loop_
_entity_poly.entity_id
_entity_poly.type
_entity_poly.pdbx_seq_one_letter_code
_entity_poly.pdbx_strand_id
1 'polypeptide(L)' 'MALPDLDGREVTIAVENAYLPFNYIDPDTGEASGWDYEVWNEICNLLNCAPIYVETGWEGMIQAVADGQFDAAADGITIT' A
#
# COMPACT_ATOMS: atom_id res chain seq x y z
N MET A 1 -5.45 -16.12 20.12
CA MET A 1 -4.06 -15.88 19.70
C MET A 1 -3.90 -14.38 19.56
N ALA A 2 -2.78 -13.81 19.96
CA ALA A 2 -2.48 -12.40 19.69
C ALA A 2 -2.07 -12.24 18.21
N LEU A 3 -2.24 -11.04 17.65
CA LEU A 3 -1.71 -10.70 16.33
C LEU A 3 -0.17 -10.73 16.35
N PRO A 4 0.49 -10.99 15.21
CA PRO A 4 1.93 -10.83 15.11
C PRO A 4 2.34 -9.36 15.28
N ASP A 5 3.55 -9.15 15.79
CA ASP A 5 4.18 -7.84 15.98
C ASP A 5 5.40 -7.75 15.06
N LEU A 6 5.46 -6.69 14.24
CA LEU A 6 6.50 -6.44 13.25
C LEU A 6 7.62 -5.51 13.75
N ASP A 7 7.65 -5.16 15.03
CA ASP A 7 8.72 -4.39 15.70
C ASP A 7 9.05 -3.05 15.00
N GLY A 8 8.01 -2.35 14.53
CA GLY A 8 8.14 -1.08 13.84
C GLY A 8 8.77 -1.17 12.44
N ARG A 9 8.84 -2.37 11.84
CA ARG A 9 9.39 -2.59 10.51
C ARG A 9 8.72 -1.67 9.48
N GLU A 10 9.54 -1.07 8.61
CA GLU A 10 9.05 -0.40 7.40
C GLU A 10 8.53 -1.44 6.39
N VAL A 11 7.32 -1.22 5.88
CA VAL A 11 6.66 -2.06 4.88
C VAL A 11 6.41 -1.20 3.64
N THR A 12 7.12 -1.50 2.57
CA THR A 12 7.02 -0.79 1.29
C THR A 12 5.81 -1.27 0.49
N ILE A 13 4.94 -0.34 0.12
CA ILE A 13 3.66 -0.61 -0.52
C ILE A 13 3.61 0.15 -1.85
N ALA A 14 3.60 -0.57 -2.96
CA ALA A 14 3.40 0.02 -4.28
C ALA A 14 1.95 0.45 -4.49
N VAL A 15 1.75 1.68 -4.98
CA VAL A 15 0.43 2.31 -5.24
C VAL A 15 0.49 3.09 -6.56
N GLU A 16 -0.60 3.17 -7.33
CA GLU A 16 -0.60 3.88 -8.62
C GLU A 16 -0.97 5.38 -8.49
N ASN A 17 -1.76 5.72 -7.48
CA ASN A 17 -2.46 6.99 -7.29
C ASN A 17 -3.40 7.39 -8.44
N ALA A 18 -3.95 6.42 -9.17
CA ALA A 18 -4.83 6.67 -10.31
C ALA A 18 -6.12 5.83 -10.30
N TYR A 19 -6.44 5.13 -9.21
CA TYR A 19 -7.55 4.19 -9.16
C TYR A 19 -8.55 4.49 -8.03
N LEU A 20 -9.55 5.32 -8.31
CA LEU A 20 -10.65 5.58 -7.38
C LEU A 20 -11.57 4.36 -7.20
N PRO A 21 -12.06 4.08 -5.97
CA PRO A 21 -11.82 4.80 -4.72
C PRO A 21 -10.62 4.24 -3.90
N PHE A 22 -9.77 3.42 -4.51
CA PHE A 22 -8.74 2.64 -3.84
C PHE A 22 -7.50 3.49 -3.49
N ASN A 23 -6.84 4.11 -4.46
CA ASN A 23 -5.73 5.03 -4.22
C ASN A 23 -5.71 6.13 -5.29
N TYR A 24 -5.60 7.39 -4.87
CA TYR A 24 -5.61 8.56 -5.75
C TYR A 24 -4.96 9.76 -5.07
N ILE A 25 -4.55 10.76 -5.87
CA ILE A 25 -4.24 12.10 -5.33
C ILE A 25 -5.52 12.93 -5.29
N ASP A 26 -5.89 13.39 -4.09
CA ASP A 26 -7.02 14.29 -3.91
C ASP A 26 -6.73 15.63 -4.61
N PRO A 27 -7.59 16.09 -5.53
CA PRO A 27 -7.33 17.30 -6.30
C PRO A 27 -7.45 18.59 -5.48
N ASP A 28 -8.15 18.57 -4.34
CA ASP A 28 -8.35 19.72 -3.48
C ASP A 28 -7.18 19.90 -2.50
N THR A 29 -6.61 18.79 -1.99
CA THR A 29 -5.49 18.83 -1.02
C THR A 29 -4.11 18.57 -1.65
N GLY A 30 -4.06 17.86 -2.78
CA GLY A 30 -2.82 17.35 -3.37
C GLY A 30 -2.20 16.19 -2.60
N GLU A 31 -2.92 15.61 -1.64
CA GLU A 31 -2.45 14.49 -0.81
C GLU A 31 -2.97 13.16 -1.34
N ALA A 32 -2.23 12.09 -1.06
CA ALA A 32 -2.66 10.76 -1.40
C ALA A 32 -3.78 10.29 -0.46
N SER A 33 -4.83 9.71 -1.04
CA SER A 33 -6.05 9.33 -0.35
C SER A 33 -6.68 8.10 -0.98
N GLY A 34 -7.67 7.52 -0.30
CA GLY A 34 -8.41 6.35 -0.75
C GLY A 34 -8.31 5.16 0.20
N TRP A 35 -9.09 4.14 -0.11
CA TRP A 35 -9.28 2.96 0.73
C TRP A 35 -7.98 2.19 1.01
N ASP A 36 -7.06 2.08 0.04
CA ASP A 36 -5.79 1.37 0.20
C ASP A 36 -4.92 2.02 1.27
N TYR A 37 -4.84 3.37 1.29
CA TYR A 37 -4.11 4.11 2.31
C TYR A 37 -4.72 3.92 3.70
N GLU A 38 -6.05 3.99 3.81
CA GLU A 38 -6.75 3.79 5.07
C GLU A 38 -6.51 2.39 5.65
N VAL A 39 -6.62 1.37 4.80
CA VAL A 39 -6.47 -0.02 5.22
C VAL A 39 -5.03 -0.37 5.56
N TRP A 40 -4.04 0.08 4.78
CA TRP A 40 -2.64 -0.19 5.09
C TRP A 40 -2.16 0.52 6.36
N ASN A 41 -2.65 1.74 6.61
CA ASN A 41 -2.39 2.44 7.87
C ASN A 41 -2.95 1.64 9.06
N GLU A 42 -4.17 1.11 8.96
CA GLU A 42 -4.76 0.31 10.04
C GLU A 42 -4.09 -1.06 10.19
N ILE A 43 -3.72 -1.72 9.10
CA ILE A 43 -2.91 -2.96 9.14
C ILE A 43 -1.63 -2.71 9.93
N CYS A 44 -0.92 -1.62 9.63
CA CYS A 44 0.33 -1.32 10.32
C CYS A 44 0.15 -0.85 11.76
N ASN A 45 -0.95 -0.18 12.09
CA ASN A 45 -1.33 0.10 13.47
C ASN A 45 -1.53 -1.21 14.27
N LEU A 46 -2.23 -2.20 13.68
CA LEU A 46 -2.51 -3.49 14.33
C LEU A 46 -1.27 -4.39 14.45
N LEU A 47 -0.37 -4.33 13.47
CA LEU A 47 0.80 -5.20 13.38
C LEU A 47 2.10 -4.54 13.85
N ASN A 48 2.06 -3.29 14.33
CA ASN A 48 3.24 -2.51 14.70
C ASN A 48 4.26 -2.43 13.54
N CYS A 49 3.83 -1.92 12.39
CA CYS A 49 4.72 -1.54 11.26
C CYS A 49 4.58 -0.07 10.87
N ALA A 50 5.46 0.39 9.99
CA ALA A 50 5.39 1.70 9.36
C ALA A 50 5.16 1.51 7.85
N PRO A 51 3.99 1.92 7.30
CA PRO A 51 3.74 1.79 5.87
C PRO A 51 4.51 2.88 5.11
N ILE A 52 5.26 2.48 4.08
CA ILE A 52 5.99 3.36 3.17
C ILE A 52 5.38 3.22 1.78
N TYR A 53 4.59 4.21 1.37
CA TYR A 53 3.93 4.19 0.06
C TYR A 53 4.87 4.65 -1.05
N VAL A 54 4.91 3.91 -2.15
CA VAL A 54 5.76 4.19 -3.31
C VAL A 54 4.90 4.24 -4.57
N GLU A 55 4.82 5.42 -5.19
CA GLU A 55 4.13 5.59 -6.47
C GLU A 55 4.80 4.74 -7.55
N THR A 56 4.04 3.82 -8.14
CA THR A 56 4.52 2.78 -9.05
C THR A 56 3.48 2.54 -10.13
N GLY A 57 3.91 2.52 -11.40
CA GLY A 57 3.01 2.24 -12.51
C GLY A 57 2.54 0.77 -12.53
N TRP A 58 1.27 0.56 -12.92
CA TRP A 58 0.63 -0.76 -12.95
C TRP A 58 1.41 -1.84 -13.70
N GLU A 59 1.94 -1.53 -14.89
CA GLU A 59 2.53 -2.52 -15.82
C GLU A 59 3.67 -3.36 -15.19
N GLY A 60 4.38 -2.84 -14.19
CA GLY A 60 5.50 -3.53 -13.52
C GLY A 60 5.24 -3.90 -12.06
N MET A 61 4.13 -3.46 -11.47
CA MET A 61 3.90 -3.51 -10.02
C MET A 61 3.95 -4.92 -9.45
N ILE A 62 3.25 -5.87 -10.09
CA ILE A 62 3.16 -7.26 -9.60
C ILE A 62 4.52 -7.96 -9.66
N GLN A 63 5.28 -7.74 -10.74
CA GLN A 63 6.61 -8.32 -10.88
C GLN A 63 7.59 -7.71 -9.86
N ALA A 64 7.50 -6.41 -9.60
CA ALA A 64 8.32 -5.74 -8.59
C ALA A 64 8.10 -6.29 -7.18
N VAL A 65 6.86 -6.60 -6.80
CA VAL A 65 6.55 -7.32 -5.54
C VAL A 65 7.14 -8.73 -5.56
N ALA A 66 6.96 -9.47 -6.66
CA ALA A 66 7.48 -10.84 -6.79
C ALA A 66 9.03 -10.91 -6.69
N ASP A 67 9.71 -9.88 -7.20
CA ASP A 67 11.16 -9.73 -7.15
C ASP A 67 11.66 -9.18 -5.79
N GLY A 68 10.75 -8.85 -4.87
CA GLY A 68 11.07 -8.33 -3.54
C GLY A 68 11.54 -6.88 -3.53
N GLN A 69 11.23 -6.10 -4.58
CA GLN A 69 11.50 -4.66 -4.63
C GLN A 69 10.53 -3.88 -3.73
N PHE A 70 9.31 -4.39 -3.57
CA PHE A 70 8.31 -3.91 -2.62
C PHE A 70 7.81 -5.08 -1.78
N ASP A 71 7.42 -4.80 -0.54
CA ASP A 71 6.84 -5.81 0.36
C ASP A 71 5.40 -6.16 -0.05
N ALA A 72 4.66 -5.20 -0.60
CA ALA A 72 3.29 -5.37 -1.05
C ALA A 72 2.90 -4.39 -2.16
N ALA A 73 1.72 -4.63 -2.74
CA ALA A 73 1.04 -3.73 -3.69
C ALA A 73 -0.40 -3.49 -3.23
N ALA A 74 -0.91 -2.28 -3.48
CA ALA A 74 -2.26 -1.88 -3.19
C ALA A 74 -2.81 -1.07 -4.36
N ASP A 75 -3.71 -1.70 -5.13
CA ASP A 75 -4.30 -1.09 -6.32
C ASP A 75 -5.64 -1.74 -6.73
N GLY A 76 -6.48 -2.12 -5.76
CA GLY A 76 -7.74 -2.83 -6.05
C GLY A 76 -7.56 -4.13 -6.87
N ILE A 77 -6.47 -4.85 -6.63
CA ILE A 77 -5.99 -5.97 -7.45
C ILE A 77 -6.94 -7.17 -7.35
N THR A 78 -7.43 -7.63 -8.51
CA THR A 78 -8.19 -8.89 -8.59
C THR A 78 -7.26 -10.09 -8.50
N ILE A 79 -7.59 -11.03 -7.60
CA ILE A 79 -6.93 -12.35 -7.53
C ILE A 79 -7.54 -13.25 -8.61
N THR A 80 -6.73 -13.71 -9.57
CA THR A 80 -7.15 -14.54 -10.71
C THR A 80 -6.55 -15.93 -10.68
#